data_AF-A0A522NY29-F1
#
_entry.id   AF-A0A522NY29-F1
#
_cell.length_a   1.000
_cell.length_b   1.000
_cell.length_c   1.000
_cell.angle_alpha   90.00
_cell.angle_beta   90.00
_cell.angle_gamma   90.00
#
_symmetry.space_group_name_H-M   'P 1'
#
loop_
_entity.id
_entity.type
_entity.pdbx_description
1 polymer ?
#
loop_
_entity_poly.entity_id
_entity_poly.type
_entity_poly.pdbx_seq_one_letter_code
_entity_poly.pdbx_strand_id
1 'polypeptide(L)' 'MNRVMIDCRKTPSDANCQVTIAGTHDEVLELAVWHDVTAHGHVDGPELRAAIEKDMTAVEPAMM' A
#
# COMPACT_ATOMS: atom_id res chain seq x y z
N MET A 1 5.89 16.44 -7.27
CA MET A 1 4.85 15.44 -6.95
C MET A 1 5.31 14.73 -5.69
N ASN A 2 4.50 14.73 -4.62
CA ASN A 2 4.89 14.01 -3.40
C ASN A 2 4.75 12.49 -3.66
N ARG A 3 5.77 11.72 -3.27
CA ARG A 3 5.76 10.27 -3.37
C ARG A 3 5.29 9.68 -2.04
N VAL A 4 4.66 8.52 -2.12
CA VAL A 4 4.24 7.73 -0.95
C VAL A 4 4.73 6.30 -1.07
N MET A 5 4.72 5.60 0.05
CA MET A 5 4.93 4.16 0.09
C MET A 5 3.96 3.48 1.06
N ILE A 6 3.68 2.21 0.81
CA ILE A 6 3.12 1.30 1.79
C ILE A 6 4.11 0.16 2.02
N ASP A 7 4.29 -0.21 3.28
CA ASP A 7 5.17 -1.30 3.70
C ASP A 7 4.34 -2.32 4.47
N CYS A 8 3.99 -3.43 3.80
CA CYS A 8 3.08 -4.44 4.33
C CYS A 8 3.60 -5.09 5.62
N ARG A 9 4.89 -4.97 5.91
CA ARG A 9 5.50 -5.49 7.15
C ARG A 9 5.06 -4.72 8.39
N LYS A 10 4.55 -3.50 8.22
CA LYS A 10 4.07 -2.64 9.30
C LYS A 10 2.63 -2.95 9.68
N THR A 11 1.90 -3.68 8.83
CA THR A 11 0.51 -4.07 9.08
C THR A 11 0.50 -5.53 9.54
N PRO A 12 0.01 -5.84 10.75
CA PRO A 12 -0.07 -7.22 11.22
C PRO A 12 -1.00 -8.02 10.30
N SER A 13 -0.49 -9.07 9.65
CA SER A 13 -1.30 -9.99 8.83
C SER A 13 -0.76 -11.41 8.92
N ASP A 14 -1.65 -12.40 8.82
CA ASP A 14 -1.29 -13.83 8.81
C ASP A 14 -0.46 -14.22 7.56
N ALA A 15 -0.51 -13.40 6.52
CA ALA A 15 0.19 -13.64 5.26
C ALA A 15 1.70 -13.33 5.32
N ASN A 16 2.19 -12.68 6.39
CA ASN A 16 3.59 -12.27 6.55
C ASN A 16 4.16 -11.58 5.30
N CYS A 17 3.39 -10.67 4.71
CA CYS A 17 3.76 -10.01 3.47
C CYS A 17 5.01 -9.13 3.65
N GLN A 18 6.00 -9.32 2.78
CA GLN A 18 7.27 -8.58 2.80
C GLN A 18 7.32 -7.47 1.74
N VAL A 19 6.21 -7.23 1.04
CA VAL A 19 6.15 -6.29 -0.09
C VAL A 19 6.21 -4.85 0.43
N THR A 20 6.90 -4.00 -0.33
CA THR A 20 6.83 -2.55 -0.19
C THR A 20 6.53 -1.98 -1.58
N ILE A 21 5.54 -1.10 -1.66
CA ILE A 21 5.12 -0.44 -2.91
C ILE A 21 5.34 1.06 -2.74
N ALA A 22 6.00 1.71 -3.70
CA ALA A 22 6.31 3.14 -3.63
C ALA A 22 6.16 3.82 -5.00
N GLY A 23 5.52 4.99 -5.03
CA GLY A 23 5.13 5.68 -6.26
C GLY A 23 4.40 7.00 -5.97
N THR A 24 3.60 7.45 -6.93
CA THR A 24 2.57 8.47 -6.65
C THR A 24 1.44 7.86 -5.79
N HIS A 25 0.62 8.70 -5.19
CA HIS A 25 -0.50 8.26 -4.37
C HIS A 25 -1.41 7.26 -5.11
N ASP A 26 -1.85 7.62 -6.31
CA ASP A 26 -2.79 6.82 -7.09
C ASP A 26 -2.17 5.50 -7.56
N GLU A 27 -0.90 5.50 -7.97
CA GLU A 27 -0.19 4.27 -8.32
C GLU A 27 -0.08 3.32 -7.12
N VAL A 28 0.26 3.84 -5.94
CA VAL A 28 0.40 3.01 -4.74
C VAL A 28 -0.95 2.48 -4.29
N LEU A 29 -2.01 3.29 -4.34
CA LEU A 29 -3.36 2.86 -3.95
C LEU A 29 -3.85 1.70 -4.82
N GLU A 30 -3.80 1.86 -6.14
CA GLU A 30 -4.31 0.85 -7.07
C GLU A 30 -3.49 -0.45 -6.99
N LEU A 31 -2.16 -0.36 -6.88
CA LEU A 31 -1.32 -1.55 -6.73
C LEU A 31 -1.51 -2.25 -5.38
N ALA A 32 -1.69 -1.50 -4.29
CA ALA A 32 -1.95 -2.06 -2.97
C ALA A 32 -3.31 -2.74 -2.89
N VAL A 33 -4.37 -2.13 -3.44
CA VAL A 33 -5.71 -2.75 -3.52
C VAL A 33 -5.65 -4.03 -4.35
N TRP A 34 -4.99 -3.98 -5.51
CA TRP A 34 -4.84 -5.18 -6.35
C TRP A 34 -4.10 -6.30 -5.62
N HIS A 35 -3.04 -5.97 -4.87
CA HIS A 35 -2.31 -6.93 -4.05
C HIS A 35 -3.20 -7.53 -2.96
N ASP A 36 -3.94 -6.71 -2.21
CA ASP A 36 -4.81 -7.17 -1.14
C ASP A 36 -5.95 -8.08 -1.61
N VAL A 37 -6.57 -7.75 -2.75
CA VAL A 37 -7.61 -8.58 -3.35
C VAL A 37 -7.02 -9.90 -3.86
N THR A 38 -5.90 -9.83 -4.61
CA THR A 38 -5.37 -11.00 -5.33
C THR A 38 -4.59 -11.95 -4.42
N ALA A 39 -3.81 -11.42 -3.47
CA ALA A 39 -2.95 -12.20 -2.60
C ALA A 39 -3.59 -12.53 -1.24
N HIS A 40 -4.45 -11.65 -0.73
CA HIS A 40 -5.05 -11.79 0.62
C HIS A 40 -6.57 -12.01 0.58
N GLY A 41 -7.21 -11.94 -0.59
CA GLY A 41 -8.63 -12.27 -0.76
C GLY A 41 -9.59 -11.22 -0.21
N HIS A 42 -9.11 -9.99 0.04
CA HIS A 42 -9.97 -8.89 0.44
C HIS A 42 -10.92 -8.47 -0.70
N VAL A 43 -11.98 -7.74 -0.35
CA VAL A 43 -12.94 -7.21 -1.33
C VAL A 43 -12.58 -5.76 -1.63
N ASP A 44 -12.44 -5.42 -2.91
CA ASP A 44 -12.27 -4.02 -3.32
C ASP A 44 -13.54 -3.23 -2.98
N GLY A 45 -13.38 -2.22 -2.14
CA GLY A 45 -14.44 -1.38 -1.65
C GLY A 45 -13.89 -0.14 -0.93
N PRO A 46 -14.77 0.82 -0.60
CA PRO A 46 -14.37 2.07 0.00
C PRO A 46 -13.65 1.88 1.36
N GLU A 47 -14.05 0.87 2.13
CA GLU A 47 -13.41 0.57 3.42
C GLU A 47 -11.97 0.08 3.26
N LEU A 48 -11.71 -0.84 2.32
CA LEU A 48 -10.37 -1.35 2.02
C LEU A 48 -9.46 -0.21 1.52
N ARG A 49 -9.96 0.59 0.57
CA ARG A 49 -9.21 1.71 0.01
C ARG A 49 -8.83 2.74 1.08
N ALA A 50 -9.78 3.12 1.94
CA ALA A 50 -9.51 4.06 3.03
C ALA A 50 -8.53 3.50 4.07
N ALA A 51 -8.57 2.19 4.35
CA ALA A 51 -7.61 1.54 5.23
C ALA A 51 -6.19 1.58 4.65
N ILE A 52 -6.03 1.25 3.36
CA ILE A 52 -4.75 1.30 2.65
C ILE A 52 -4.20 2.73 2.60
N GLU A 53 -5.03 3.73 2.29
CA GLU A 53 -4.61 5.15 2.28
C GLU A 53 -4.06 5.60 3.64
N LYS A 54 -4.68 5.16 4.74
CA LYS A 54 -4.23 5.51 6.09
C LYS A 54 -2.84 4.97 6.43
N ASP A 55 -2.46 3.83 5.85
CA ASP A 55 -1.17 3.19 6.08
C ASP A 55 -0.06 3.73 5.17
N MET A 56 -0.39 4.61 4.22
CA MET A 56 0.59 5.25 3.35
C MET A 56 1.47 6.25 4.11
N THR A 57 2.78 6.17 3.86
CA THR A 57 3.77 7.10 4.41
C THR A 57 4.39 7.91 3.29
N ALA A 58 4.51 9.23 3.48
CA ALA A 58 5.26 10.08 2.55
C ALA A 58 6.73 9.65 2.48
N VAL A 59 7.28 9.59 1.28
CA VAL A 59 8.71 9.31 1.07
C VAL A 59 9.39 10.47 0.40
N GLU A 60 10.49 10.89 1.01
CA GLU A 60 11.44 11.79 0.38
C GLU A 60 12.06 11.10 -0.85
N PRO A 61 12.42 11.87 -1.90
CA PRO A 61 13.25 11.33 -2.96
C PRO A 61 14.51 10.73 -2.34
N ALA A 62 14.92 9.54 -2.79
CA ALA A 62 16.25 9.05 -2.45
C ALA A 62 17.27 10.11 -2.89
N MET A 63 18.04 10.64 -1.95
CA MET A 63 19.21 11.46 -2.29
C MET A 63 20.11 10.57 -3.14
N MET A 64 20.35 11.00 -4.40
CA MET A 64 21.32 10.36 -5.29
C MET A 64 22.73 10.48 -4.70
#